data_AF-A0A5R8MTF5-F1
#
_entry.id   AF-A0A5R8MTF5-F1
#
_cell.length_a   1.000
_cell.length_b   1.000
_cell.length_c   1.000
_cell.angle_alpha   90.00
_cell.angle_beta   90.00
_cell.angle_gamma   90.00
#
_symmetry.space_group_name_H-M   'P 1'
#
loop_
_entity.id
_entity.type
_entity.pdbx_description
1 polymer ?
#
loop_
_entity_poly.entity_id
_entity_poly.type
_entity_poly.pdbx_seq_one_letter_code
_entity_poly.pdbx_strand_id
1 'polypeptide(L)'
;MTVWDFRVMLNREPDTDEFNRLFEAGLDDCALVGGSTPYLMCDREAETLLDAVASVLSQIRTVPGLWATGVGHDDGVTLGDAARRHGGRTQASLRQLATGRRGPGGFPEPLMEADNISLYSWAEISEWLRTKMGDDIAPVNRDIVIADAAVKLACRARDAHRETQVAAIFEIAS
;
A
#
# COMPACT_ATOMS: atom_id res chain seq x y z
N MET A 1 19.25 13.20 10.54
CA MET A 1 18.24 12.81 9.55
C MET A 1 18.44 11.34 9.25
N THR A 2 17.35 10.61 9.01
CA THR A 2 17.35 9.16 8.79
C THR A 2 16.87 8.91 7.36
N VAL A 3 17.46 7.91 6.69
CA VAL A 3 16.96 7.42 5.40
C VAL A 3 15.88 6.38 5.67
N TRP A 4 14.71 6.58 5.10
CA TRP A 4 13.54 5.72 5.25
C TRP A 4 13.25 5.02 3.94
N ASP A 5 13.21 3.69 3.97
CA ASP A 5 12.76 2.88 2.84
C ASP A 5 11.25 2.60 2.96
N PHE A 6 10.52 2.86 1.88
CA PHE A 6 9.10 2.56 1.79
C PHE A 6 8.63 2.51 0.34
N ARG A 7 7.42 1.98 0.16
CA ARG A 7 6.72 1.90 -1.11
C ARG A 7 5.47 2.76 -1.10
N VAL A 8 5.16 3.34 -2.25
CA VAL A 8 3.91 4.07 -2.48
C VAL A 8 3.23 3.49 -3.71
N MET A 9 2.09 2.83 -3.51
CA MET A 9 1.29 2.27 -4.60
C MET A 9 0.57 3.38 -5.34
N LEU A 10 0.52 3.30 -6.67
CA LEU A 10 -0.09 4.30 -7.53
C LEU A 10 -1.42 3.78 -8.10
N ASN A 11 -2.33 4.70 -8.41
CA ASN A 11 -3.60 4.38 -9.05
C ASN A 11 -3.47 3.89 -10.50
N ARG A 12 -2.36 4.24 -11.16
CA ARG A 12 -1.99 3.83 -12.51
C ARG A 12 -0.50 4.07 -12.72
N GLU A 13 0.04 3.50 -13.79
CA GLU A 13 1.43 3.73 -14.17
C GLU A 13 1.54 5.15 -14.78
N PRO A 14 2.50 5.99 -14.36
CA PRO A 14 2.77 7.25 -15.01
C PRO A 14 3.46 6.99 -16.36
N ASP A 15 3.15 7.80 -17.37
CA ASP A 15 3.92 7.79 -18.61
C ASP A 15 5.32 8.42 -18.42
N THR A 16 6.14 8.38 -19.46
CA THR A 16 7.52 8.91 -19.42
C THR A 16 7.57 10.39 -19.03
N ASP A 17 6.65 11.22 -19.53
CA ASP A 17 6.65 12.66 -19.28
C ASP A 17 6.14 12.97 -17.87
N GLU A 18 5.18 12.20 -17.38
CA GLU A 18 4.73 12.21 -15.99
C GLU A 18 5.84 11.79 -15.03
N PHE A 19 6.58 10.73 -15.36
CA PHE A 19 7.70 10.26 -14.53
C PHE A 19 8.83 11.29 -14.48
N ASN A 20 9.16 11.94 -15.61
CA ASN A 20 10.12 13.05 -15.64
C ASN A 20 9.67 14.23 -14.74
N ARG A 21 8.39 14.58 -14.76
CA ARG A 21 7.85 15.62 -13.87
C ARG A 21 7.96 15.26 -12.39
N LEU A 22 7.75 13.99 -12.04
CA LEU A 22 7.96 13.52 -10.66
C LEU A 22 9.43 13.65 -10.26
N PHE A 23 10.35 13.24 -11.14
CA PHE A 23 11.79 13.40 -10.92
C PHE A 23 12.16 14.86 -10.67
N GLU A 24 11.68 15.78 -11.51
CA GLU A 24 11.90 17.23 -11.36
C GLU A 24 11.25 17.81 -10.09
N ALA A 25 10.15 17.21 -9.62
CA ALA A 25 9.52 17.56 -8.35
C ALA A 25 10.29 17.03 -7.11
N GLY A 26 11.42 16.33 -7.32
CA GLY A 26 12.29 15.81 -6.27
C GLY A 26 11.99 14.38 -5.84
N LEU A 27 11.42 13.54 -6.73
CA LEU A 27 11.35 12.07 -6.58
C LEU A 27 12.54 11.36 -7.22
N ASP A 28 13.71 12.00 -7.24
CA ASP A 28 14.95 11.43 -7.79
C ASP A 28 15.53 10.28 -6.95
N ASP A 29 15.03 10.10 -5.73
CA ASP A 29 15.30 9.00 -4.80
C ASP A 29 14.23 7.89 -4.82
N CYS A 30 13.34 7.90 -5.82
CA CYS A 30 12.31 6.89 -6.00
C CYS A 30 12.44 6.17 -7.35
N ALA A 31 12.33 4.84 -7.35
CA ALA A 31 12.28 4.01 -8.54
C ALA A 31 10.85 3.52 -8.82
N LEU A 32 10.39 3.64 -10.08
CA LEU A 32 9.10 3.09 -10.51
C LEU A 32 9.21 1.60 -10.80
N VAL A 33 8.30 0.82 -10.20
CA VAL A 33 8.01 -0.55 -10.60
C VAL A 33 6.65 -0.54 -11.31
N GLY A 34 6.67 -0.76 -12.62
CA GLY A 34 5.47 -0.76 -13.47
C GLY A 34 4.66 -2.07 -13.40
N GLY A 35 3.58 -2.13 -14.18
CA GLY A 35 2.69 -3.30 -14.28
C GLY A 35 1.25 -3.02 -13.88
N SER A 36 0.48 -4.07 -13.59
CA SER A 36 -0.94 -3.95 -13.23
C SER A 36 -1.19 -3.23 -11.90
N THR A 37 -0.21 -3.28 -11.00
CA THR A 37 -0.23 -2.57 -9.70
C THR A 37 1.09 -1.81 -9.54
N PRO A 38 1.21 -0.62 -10.14
CA PRO A 38 2.46 0.13 -10.16
C PRO A 38 2.73 0.78 -8.80
N TYR A 39 4.00 0.87 -8.43
CA TYR A 39 4.41 1.51 -7.19
C TYR A 39 5.79 2.17 -7.31
N LEU A 40 6.05 3.14 -6.45
CA LEU A 40 7.37 3.74 -6.25
C LEU A 40 8.06 3.06 -5.07
N MET A 41 9.33 2.69 -5.21
CA MET A 41 10.22 2.35 -4.10
C MET A 41 11.09 3.56 -3.80
N CYS A 42 11.06 4.08 -2.58
CA CYS A 42 11.73 5.32 -2.21
C CYS A 42 12.71 5.09 -1.06
N ASP A 43 13.86 5.74 -1.14
CA ASP A 43 14.87 5.83 -0.08
C ASP A 43 15.01 7.29 0.37
N ARG A 44 14.02 7.78 1.14
CA ARG A 44 13.85 9.21 1.42
C ARG A 44 14.51 9.62 2.73
N GLU A 45 15.34 10.65 2.67
CA GLU A 45 15.90 11.28 3.87
C GLU A 45 14.90 12.25 4.53
N ALA A 46 14.61 12.04 5.82
CA ALA A 46 13.72 12.92 6.60
C ALA A 46 13.96 12.83 8.11
N GLU A 47 13.29 13.68 8.89
CA GLU A 47 13.28 13.60 10.37
C GLU A 47 12.45 12.42 10.87
N THR A 48 11.28 12.20 10.28
CA THR A 48 10.38 11.09 10.61
C THR A 48 9.91 10.35 9.35
N LEU A 49 9.44 9.10 9.51
CA LEU A 49 8.85 8.33 8.42
C LEU A 49 7.60 9.02 7.86
N LEU A 50 6.78 9.63 8.72
CA LEU A 50 5.59 10.36 8.30
C LEU A 50 5.95 11.57 7.44
N ASP A 51 7.02 12.31 7.77
CA ASP A 51 7.50 13.42 6.95
C ASP A 51 7.99 12.93 5.58
N ALA A 52 8.73 11.82 5.56
CA ALA A 52 9.22 11.20 4.33
C ALA A 52 8.06 10.77 3.41
N VAL A 53 7.04 10.12 3.98
CA VAL A 53 5.85 9.71 3.21
C VAL A 53 5.06 10.95 2.76
N ALA A 54 4.86 11.93 3.64
CA ALA A 54 4.08 13.14 3.31
C ALA A 54 4.72 13.95 2.17
N SER A 55 6.06 14.03 2.11
CA SER A 55 6.77 14.71 1.02
C SER A 55 6.51 14.00 -0.31
N VAL A 56 6.70 12.67 -0.36
CA VAL A 56 6.46 11.86 -1.56
C VAL A 56 5.01 11.97 -2.03
N LEU A 57 4.04 11.86 -1.11
CA LEU A 57 2.62 12.02 -1.44
C LEU A 57 2.28 13.40 -2.01
N SER A 58 2.94 14.46 -1.52
CA SER A 58 2.73 15.83 -2.00
C SER A 58 3.31 16.01 -3.40
N GLN A 59 4.46 15.43 -3.67
CA GLN A 59 5.11 15.50 -4.97
C GLN A 59 4.38 14.66 -6.02
N ILE A 60 3.82 13.49 -5.67
CA ILE A 60 2.94 12.70 -6.56
C ILE A 60 1.75 13.54 -7.07
N ARG A 61 1.18 14.39 -6.20
CA ARG A 61 0.03 15.25 -6.54
C ARG A 61 0.35 16.37 -7.54
N THR A 62 1.63 16.60 -7.84
CA THR A 62 2.02 17.58 -8.89
C THR A 62 1.63 17.11 -10.28
N VAL A 63 1.43 15.79 -10.47
CA VAL A 63 0.94 15.20 -11.72
C VAL A 63 -0.59 15.05 -11.67
N PRO A 64 -1.34 15.75 -12.53
CA PRO A 64 -2.80 15.64 -12.56
C PRO A 64 -3.27 14.20 -12.83
N GLY A 65 -4.22 13.72 -12.02
CA GLY A 65 -4.79 12.39 -12.19
C GLY A 65 -3.91 11.23 -11.71
N LEU A 66 -2.79 11.53 -11.06
CA LEU A 66 -1.97 10.55 -10.33
C LEU A 66 -2.18 10.72 -8.82
N TRP A 67 -2.35 9.61 -8.10
CA TRP A 67 -2.44 9.62 -6.64
C TRP A 67 -2.01 8.29 -6.05
N ALA A 68 -1.56 8.34 -4.80
CA ALA A 68 -1.24 7.14 -4.04
C ALA A 68 -2.51 6.38 -3.62
N THR A 69 -2.48 5.06 -3.72
CA THR A 69 -3.54 4.14 -3.29
C THR A 69 -3.21 3.40 -2.00
N GLY A 70 -1.94 3.38 -1.60
CA GLY A 70 -1.49 2.91 -0.29
C GLY A 70 0.01 3.16 -0.09
N VAL A 71 0.49 2.84 1.10
CA VAL A 71 1.89 2.98 1.51
C VAL A 71 2.31 1.70 2.23
N GLY A 72 3.53 1.23 1.99
CA GLY A 72 4.04 0.02 2.61
C GLY A 72 5.55 0.07 2.77
N HIS A 73 6.15 -0.99 3.32
CA HIS A 73 7.60 -1.11 3.37
C HIS A 73 8.10 -2.00 2.22
N ASP A 74 9.40 -2.17 2.05
CA ASP A 74 9.89 -3.31 1.28
C ASP A 74 9.75 -4.64 2.05
N ASP A 75 8.53 -4.95 2.50
CA ASP A 75 8.20 -6.11 3.31
C ASP A 75 7.28 -7.11 2.60
N GLY A 76 7.36 -7.10 1.27
CA GLY A 76 6.67 -8.02 0.38
C GLY A 76 7.09 -9.45 0.69
N VAL A 77 6.17 -10.22 1.25
CA VAL A 77 6.40 -11.60 1.65
C VAL A 77 5.44 -12.52 0.90
N THR A 78 5.95 -13.67 0.46
CA THR A 78 5.04 -14.78 0.16
C THR A 78 4.38 -15.25 1.46
N LEU A 79 3.25 -15.95 1.40
CA LEU A 79 2.69 -16.59 2.60
C LEU A 79 3.67 -17.59 3.25
N GLY A 80 4.64 -18.11 2.49
CA GLY A 80 5.71 -18.96 3.03
C GLY A 80 6.72 -18.16 3.85
N ASP A 81 7.15 -17.01 3.33
CA ASP A 81 8.02 -16.07 4.06
C ASP A 81 7.32 -15.53 5.31
N ALA A 82 6.05 -15.14 5.19
CA ALA A 82 5.24 -14.66 6.32
C ALA A 82 5.12 -15.73 7.42
N ALA A 83 4.90 -16.99 7.05
CA ALA A 83 4.87 -18.10 7.99
C ALA A 83 6.22 -18.29 8.71
N ARG A 84 7.33 -18.22 7.96
CA ARG A 84 8.69 -18.28 8.53
C ARG A 84 8.95 -17.12 9.49
N ARG A 85 8.61 -15.89 9.09
CA ARG A 85 8.79 -14.67 9.88
C ARG A 85 7.94 -14.68 11.15
N HIS A 86 6.74 -15.26 11.08
CA HIS A 86 5.89 -15.48 12.25
C HIS A 86 6.47 -16.54 13.21
N GLY A 87 7.11 -17.60 12.71
CA GLY A 87 7.71 -18.68 13.52
C GLY A 87 6.70 -19.69 14.12
N GLY A 88 5.48 -19.25 14.44
CA GLY A 88 4.39 -20.10 14.96
C GLY A 88 3.29 -20.53 13.98
N ARG A 89 3.34 -20.13 12.70
CA ARG A 89 2.31 -20.43 11.69
C ARG A 89 2.91 -21.12 10.48
N THR A 90 2.07 -21.86 9.74
CA THR A 90 2.45 -22.52 8.49
C THR A 90 1.89 -21.76 7.28
N GLN A 91 2.54 -21.91 6.13
CA GLN A 91 2.05 -21.36 4.85
C GLN A 91 0.62 -21.82 4.55
N ALA A 92 0.31 -23.09 4.81
CA ALA A 92 -1.03 -23.65 4.63
C ALA A 92 -2.06 -22.96 5.54
N SER A 93 -1.70 -22.66 6.79
CA SER A 93 -2.57 -21.91 7.70
C SER A 93 -2.84 -20.51 7.18
N LEU A 94 -1.81 -19.78 6.73
CA LEU A 94 -2.00 -18.42 6.21
C LEU A 94 -2.81 -18.41 4.91
N ARG A 95 -2.62 -19.40 4.04
CA ARG A 95 -3.45 -19.56 2.82
C ARG A 95 -4.92 -19.76 3.14
N GLN A 96 -5.25 -20.53 4.18
CA GLN A 96 -6.65 -20.70 4.60
C GLN A 96 -7.29 -19.40 5.10
N LEU A 97 -6.50 -18.53 5.76
CA LEU A 97 -6.96 -17.21 6.19
C LEU A 97 -7.15 -16.28 4.99
N ALA A 98 -6.16 -16.22 4.09
CA ALA A 98 -6.21 -15.40 2.87
C ALA A 98 -7.38 -15.77 1.96
N THR A 99 -7.68 -17.06 1.82
CA THR A 99 -8.79 -17.55 0.99
C THR A 99 -10.15 -17.52 1.71
N GLY A 100 -10.23 -16.98 2.93
CA GLY A 100 -11.46 -16.93 3.71
C GLY A 100 -12.00 -18.29 4.16
N ARG A 101 -11.24 -19.38 3.97
CA ARG A 101 -11.62 -20.74 4.43
C ARG A 101 -11.56 -20.88 5.95
N ARG A 102 -10.86 -19.96 6.64
CA ARG A 102 -10.74 -19.91 8.10
C ARG A 102 -10.65 -18.47 8.58
N GLY A 103 -11.03 -18.24 9.83
CA GLY A 103 -10.89 -16.97 10.52
C GLY A 103 -12.05 -16.02 10.25
N PRO A 104 -11.98 -14.78 10.77
CA PRO A 104 -13.06 -13.80 10.67
C PRO A 104 -13.19 -13.13 9.29
N GLY A 105 -12.36 -13.49 8.31
CA GLY A 105 -12.27 -12.81 7.02
C GLY A 105 -11.49 -11.49 7.10
N GLY A 106 -11.40 -10.79 5.95
CA GLY A 106 -10.67 -9.52 5.83
C GLY A 106 -9.16 -9.66 6.01
N PHE A 107 -8.60 -10.82 5.70
CA PHE A 107 -7.14 -10.99 5.61
C PHE A 107 -6.60 -10.04 4.52
N PRO A 108 -5.42 -9.44 4.70
CA PRO A 108 -4.86 -8.49 3.74
C PRO A 108 -4.81 -9.03 2.31
N GLU A 109 -5.19 -8.19 1.36
CA GLU A 109 -5.04 -8.50 -0.06
C GLU A 109 -3.55 -8.48 -0.46
N PRO A 110 -3.16 -9.27 -1.45
CA PRO A 110 -1.79 -9.24 -1.95
C PRO A 110 -1.46 -7.88 -2.59
N LEU A 111 -0.25 -7.38 -2.32
CA LEU A 111 0.33 -6.21 -2.98
C LEU A 111 0.56 -6.44 -4.48
N MET A 112 0.86 -7.69 -4.84
CA MET A 112 1.06 -8.13 -6.21
C MET A 112 0.60 -9.57 -6.35
N GLU A 113 -0.11 -9.85 -7.44
CA GLU A 113 -0.37 -11.20 -7.92
C GLU A 113 0.25 -11.40 -9.30
N ALA A 114 1.10 -12.41 -9.41
CA ALA A 114 1.58 -12.99 -10.66
C ALA A 114 1.19 -14.47 -10.69
N ASP A 115 1.22 -15.09 -11.88
CA ASP A 115 0.64 -16.42 -12.18
C ASP A 115 0.74 -17.48 -11.06
N ASN A 116 1.87 -17.55 -10.34
CA ASN A 116 2.06 -18.49 -9.23
C ASN A 116 2.61 -17.87 -7.93
N ILE A 117 2.72 -16.54 -7.85
CA ILE A 117 3.29 -15.85 -6.69
C ILE A 117 2.41 -14.67 -6.33
N SER A 118 1.86 -14.72 -5.11
CA SER A 118 1.24 -13.56 -4.48
C SER A 118 2.17 -13.03 -3.40
N LEU A 119 2.50 -11.75 -3.47
CA LEU A 119 3.26 -11.02 -2.46
C LEU A 119 2.29 -10.21 -1.60
N TYR A 120 2.49 -10.25 -0.28
CA TYR A 120 1.66 -9.57 0.71
C TYR A 120 2.52 -8.60 1.50
N SER A 121 1.91 -7.56 2.08
CA SER A 121 2.59 -6.74 3.08
C SER A 121 2.71 -7.52 4.39
N TRP A 122 3.93 -7.73 4.87
CA TRP A 122 4.12 -8.31 6.21
C TRP A 122 3.54 -7.43 7.32
N ALA A 123 3.61 -6.11 7.19
CA ALA A 123 3.06 -5.16 8.14
C ALA A 123 1.56 -5.38 8.30
N GLU A 124 0.82 -5.42 7.18
CA GLU A 124 -0.62 -5.70 7.21
C GLU A 124 -0.93 -7.09 7.75
N ILE A 125 -0.19 -8.13 7.30
CA ILE A 125 -0.38 -9.50 7.81
C ILE A 125 -0.17 -9.55 9.32
N SER A 126 0.96 -9.01 9.79
CA SER A 126 1.33 -9.05 11.20
C SER A 126 0.35 -8.26 12.07
N GLU A 127 -0.15 -7.13 11.58
CA GLU A 127 -1.18 -6.37 12.29
C GLU A 127 -2.51 -7.09 12.32
N TRP A 128 -2.95 -7.66 11.20
CA TRP A 128 -4.18 -8.42 11.15
C TRP A 128 -4.10 -9.65 12.08
N LEU A 129 -2.99 -10.39 12.04
CA LEU A 129 -2.78 -11.55 12.93
C LEU A 129 -2.76 -11.13 14.40
N ARG A 130 -2.08 -10.05 14.76
CA ARG A 130 -2.06 -9.52 16.13
C ARG A 130 -3.44 -9.09 16.61
N THR A 131 -4.17 -8.33 15.80
CA THR A 131 -5.43 -7.68 16.20
C THR A 131 -6.65 -8.59 16.07
N LYS A 132 -6.69 -9.47 15.07
CA LYS A 132 -7.83 -10.35 14.78
C LYS A 132 -7.65 -11.77 15.28
N MET A 133 -6.41 -12.25 15.38
CA MET A 133 -6.10 -13.61 15.84
C MET A 133 -5.47 -13.65 17.24
N GLY A 134 -4.97 -12.53 17.76
CA GLY A 134 -4.31 -12.46 19.06
C GLY A 134 -2.90 -13.02 19.06
N ASP A 135 -2.25 -13.09 17.90
CA ASP A 135 -0.89 -13.61 17.78
C ASP A 135 0.15 -12.63 18.39
N ASP A 136 1.14 -13.17 19.12
CA ASP A 136 2.23 -12.39 19.72
C ASP A 136 3.31 -12.07 18.67
N ILE A 137 3.10 -10.99 17.93
CA ILE A 137 4.00 -10.50 16.88
C ILE A 137 4.43 -9.09 17.21
N ALA A 138 5.75 -8.85 17.26
CA ALA A 138 6.31 -7.53 17.47
C ALA A 138 5.70 -6.51 16.50
N PRO A 139 5.33 -5.30 16.96
CA PRO A 139 4.75 -4.29 16.11
C PRO A 139 5.76 -3.79 15.09
N VAL A 140 5.33 -3.68 13.82
CA VAL A 140 6.03 -2.91 12.80
C VAL A 140 5.97 -1.43 13.16
N ASN A 141 6.87 -0.60 12.63
CA ASN A 141 6.85 0.84 12.84
C ASN A 141 5.43 1.38 12.59
N ARG A 142 4.79 1.92 13.64
CA ARG A 142 3.38 2.32 13.59
C ARG A 142 3.13 3.44 12.60
N ASP A 143 4.15 4.23 12.28
CA ASP A 143 4.05 5.35 11.36
C ASP A 143 3.70 4.89 9.95
N ILE A 144 4.20 3.73 9.49
CA ILE A 144 3.84 3.20 8.15
C ILE A 144 2.36 2.79 8.11
N VAL A 145 1.87 2.18 9.18
CA VAL A 145 0.47 1.74 9.30
C VAL A 145 -0.46 2.96 9.31
N ILE A 146 -0.10 3.99 10.07
CA ILE A 146 -0.86 5.25 10.14
C ILE A 146 -0.89 5.92 8.76
N ALA A 147 0.24 5.99 8.07
CA ALA A 147 0.34 6.58 6.75
C ALA A 147 -0.53 5.84 5.72
N ASP A 148 -0.44 4.50 5.68
CA ASP A 148 -1.25 3.68 4.79
C ASP A 148 -2.76 3.81 5.07
N ALA A 149 -3.15 3.74 6.35
CA ALA A 149 -4.53 3.92 6.76
C ALA A 149 -5.09 5.30 6.34
N ALA A 150 -4.27 6.36 6.45
CA ALA A 150 -4.64 7.69 5.99
C ALA A 150 -4.84 7.75 4.47
N VAL A 151 -3.95 7.14 3.68
CA VAL A 151 -4.08 7.06 2.22
C VAL A 151 -5.33 6.28 1.81
N LYS A 152 -5.56 5.11 2.41
CA LYS A 152 -6.76 4.28 2.14
C LYS A 152 -8.06 4.97 2.55
N LEU A 153 -8.04 5.76 3.62
CA LEU A 153 -9.20 6.59 3.99
C LEU A 153 -9.46 7.66 2.93
N ALA A 154 -8.42 8.34 2.45
CA ALA A 154 -8.54 9.33 1.38
C ALA A 154 -9.07 8.73 0.07
N CYS A 155 -8.65 7.51 -0.29
CA CYS A 155 -9.18 6.78 -1.45
C CYS A 155 -10.68 6.51 -1.32
N ARG A 156 -11.12 5.94 -0.20
CA ARG A 156 -12.55 5.68 0.06
C ARG A 156 -13.39 6.95 0.01
N ALA A 157 -12.87 8.06 0.54
CA ALA A 157 -13.56 9.36 0.47
C ALA A 157 -13.69 9.86 -0.98
N ARG A 158 -12.66 9.68 -1.82
CA ARG A 158 -12.70 10.01 -3.25
C ARG A 158 -13.74 9.19 -4.00
N ASP A 159 -13.79 7.88 -3.76
CA ASP A 159 -14.71 6.98 -4.43
C ASP A 159 -16.17 7.31 -4.08
N ALA A 160 -16.46 7.53 -2.80
CA ALA A 160 -17.80 7.94 -2.35
C ALA A 160 -18.24 9.29 -2.96
N HIS A 161 -17.31 10.25 -3.08
CA HIS A 161 -17.61 11.52 -3.72
C HIS A 161 -17.95 11.35 -5.21
N ARG A 162 -17.20 10.50 -5.91
CA ARG A 162 -17.43 10.17 -7.32
C ARG A 162 -18.79 9.50 -7.54
N GLU A 163 -19.15 8.53 -6.70
CA GLU A 163 -20.46 7.87 -6.74
C GLU A 163 -21.61 8.88 -6.58
N THR A 164 -21.46 9.81 -5.62
CA THR A 164 -22.45 10.87 -5.38
C THR A 164 -22.62 11.78 -6.60
N GLN A 165 -21.53 12.18 -7.25
CA GLN A 165 -21.58 13.00 -8.46
C GLN A 165 -22.24 12.28 -9.63
N VAL A 166 -21.94 10.99 -9.83
CA VAL A 166 -22.56 10.17 -10.89
C VAL A 166 -24.07 10.02 -10.67
N ALA A 167 -24.50 9.78 -9.43
CA ALA A 167 -25.91 9.70 -9.08
C ALA A 167 -26.66 11.01 -9.40
N ALA A 168 -26.08 12.16 -9.05
CA ALA A 168 -26.68 13.46 -9.35
C ALA A 168 -26.80 13.72 -10.87
N ILE A 169 -25.82 13.31 -11.67
CA ILE A 169 -25.89 13.44 -13.15
C ILE A 169 -27.02 12.56 -13.70
N PHE A 170 -27.17 11.34 -13.19
CA PHE A 170 -28.23 10.43 -13.63
C PHE A 170 -29.63 10.99 -13.33
N GLU A 171 -29.82 11.60 -12.16
CA GLU A 171 -31.07 12.29 -11.81
C GLU A 171 -31.38 13.49 -12.73
N ILE A 172 -30.37 14.25 -13.15
CA ILE A 172 -30.56 15.38 -14.09
C ILE A 172 -30.89 14.88 -15.51
N ALA A 173 -30.33 13.74 -15.91
CA ALA A 173 -30.46 13.19 -17.26
C ALA A 173 -31.71 12.31 -17.47
N SER A 174 -32.48 12.04 -16.41
CA SER A 174 -33.73 11.26 -16.44
C SER A 174 -34.98 12.14 -16.40
#